data_AF-A0A3E1EYJ4-F1
#
_entry.id   AF-A0A3E1EYJ4-F1
#
_cell.length_a   1.000
_cell.length_b   1.000
_cell.length_c   1.000
_cell.angle_alpha   90.00
_cell.angle_beta   90.00
_cell.angle_gamma   90.00
#
_symmetry.space_group_name_H-M   'P 1'
#
loop_
_entity.id
_entity.type
_entity.pdbx_description
1 polymer ?
#
loop_
_entity_poly.entity_id
_entity_poly.type
_entity_poly.pdbx_seq_one_letter_code
_entity_poly.pdbx_strand_id
1 'polypeptide(L)'
;MTEGNFIISKRINLFQLKSRSRLLNILLFLSTIYIFSMMGTAIQKLNAGPLTETQLQQEIEMAYGSSEILESKGLTPETIQAIQLIKDNVTYINNHSFNLTHNLMIIISLIGFTSILLMFTKRMAGFYLYIVYSIASLSSLFIITPKELILFTSVLLITVPSVIFVFLYKIGMRSAVEEREMILSFSEKVNLLNKKSKSLLSH
;
A
#
# COMPACT_ATOMS: atom_id res chain seq x y z
N MET A 1 -18.14 37.43 34.32
CA MET A 1 -18.66 36.84 33.07
C MET A 1 -17.53 36.74 32.06
N THR A 2 -16.72 35.68 32.10
CA THR A 2 -15.54 35.48 31.22
C THR A 2 -15.32 34.00 30.86
N GLU A 3 -16.41 33.22 30.74
CA GLU A 3 -16.34 31.81 30.35
C GLU A 3 -16.46 31.57 28.83
N GLY A 4 -16.73 32.62 28.04
CA GLY A 4 -16.99 32.49 26.60
C GLY A 4 -15.77 32.23 25.71
N ASN A 5 -14.57 32.62 26.11
CA ASN A 5 -13.38 32.57 25.24
C ASN A 5 -12.53 31.30 25.38
N PHE A 6 -12.80 30.45 26.37
CA PHE A 6 -11.97 29.26 26.61
C PHE A 6 -12.43 28.03 25.82
N ILE A 7 -13.71 27.99 25.39
CA ILE A 7 -14.26 26.84 24.64
C ILE A 7 -13.96 26.95 23.13
N ILE A 8 -13.78 28.16 22.60
CA ILE A 8 -13.55 28.38 21.17
C ILE A 8 -12.12 27.96 20.75
N SER A 9 -11.10 28.12 21.62
CA SER A 9 -9.72 27.73 21.26
C SER A 9 -9.50 26.20 21.25
N LYS A 10 -10.33 25.45 21.99
CA LYS A 10 -10.14 24.00 22.16
C LYS A 10 -10.79 23.14 21.07
N ARG A 11 -11.74 23.69 20.28
CA ARG A 11 -12.41 22.95 19.19
C ARG A 11 -11.86 23.21 17.78
N ILE A 12 -11.16 24.32 17.55
CA ILE A 12 -10.75 24.71 16.18
C ILE A 12 -9.46 23.99 15.71
N ASN A 13 -8.60 23.52 16.62
CA ASN A 13 -7.31 22.92 16.24
C ASN A 13 -7.27 21.38 16.18
N LEU A 14 -8.36 20.67 16.52
CA LEU A 14 -8.39 19.20 16.36
C LEU A 14 -8.42 18.77 14.87
N PHE A 15 -8.77 19.69 13.97
CA PHE A 15 -8.83 19.50 12.53
C PHE A 15 -7.85 20.40 11.76
N GLN A 16 -6.76 20.86 12.40
CA GLN A 16 -5.60 21.28 11.60
C GLN A 16 -5.02 20.03 10.93
N LEU A 17 -5.61 19.72 9.78
CA LEU A 17 -5.08 18.95 8.65
C LEU A 17 -3.76 19.62 8.21
N LYS A 18 -2.76 19.52 9.09
CA LYS A 18 -1.43 20.06 8.86
C LYS A 18 -0.82 19.25 7.73
N SER A 19 -0.51 20.00 6.67
CA SER A 19 -0.15 19.58 5.32
C SER A 19 0.65 18.29 5.31
N ARG A 20 -0.03 17.18 5.00
CA ARG A 20 0.67 15.96 4.60
C ARG A 20 1.40 16.31 3.29
N SER A 21 2.64 15.86 3.12
CA SER A 21 3.28 15.94 1.79
C SER A 21 2.29 15.40 0.76
N ARG A 22 1.94 16.22 -0.24
CA ARG A 22 0.94 15.86 -1.27
C ARG A 22 1.27 14.51 -1.90
N LEU A 23 2.56 14.22 -2.04
CA LEU A 23 3.08 12.95 -2.52
C LEU A 23 2.64 11.76 -1.67
N LEU A 24 2.68 11.86 -0.33
CA LEU A 24 2.27 10.76 0.55
C LEU A 24 0.75 10.50 0.47
N ASN A 25 -0.05 11.55 0.30
CA ASN A 25 -1.49 11.42 0.07
C ASN A 25 -1.79 10.73 -1.27
N ILE A 26 -1.13 11.17 -2.34
CA ILE A 26 -1.28 10.56 -3.68
C ILE A 26 -0.89 9.09 -3.63
N LEU A 27 0.23 8.76 -2.99
CA LEU A 27 0.68 7.39 -2.86
C LEU A 27 -0.37 6.54 -2.13
N LEU A 28 -0.81 6.97 -0.94
CA LEU A 28 -1.79 6.19 -0.17
C LEU A 28 -3.12 6.02 -0.90
N PHE A 29 -3.55 7.02 -1.65
CA PHE A 29 -4.72 6.91 -2.51
C PHE A 29 -4.50 5.87 -3.62
N LEU A 30 -3.35 5.91 -4.30
CA LEU A 30 -3.00 4.95 -5.34
C LEU A 30 -2.90 3.51 -4.80
N SER A 31 -2.32 3.33 -3.61
CA SER A 31 -2.30 2.03 -2.94
C SER A 31 -3.69 1.57 -2.50
N THR A 32 -4.57 2.48 -2.11
CA THR A 32 -5.95 2.13 -1.80
C THR A 32 -6.64 1.55 -3.04
N ILE A 33 -6.54 2.25 -4.19
CA ILE A 33 -7.08 1.76 -5.46
C ILE A 33 -6.51 0.40 -5.82
N TYR A 34 -5.18 0.25 -5.70
CA TYR A 34 -4.51 -1.02 -6.00
C TYR A 34 -5.04 -2.18 -5.13
N ILE A 35 -5.14 -1.98 -3.82
CA ILE A 35 -5.64 -3.02 -2.91
C ILE A 35 -7.10 -3.36 -3.19
N PHE A 36 -7.96 -2.36 -3.44
CA PHE A 36 -9.36 -2.62 -3.79
C PHE A 36 -9.48 -3.35 -5.13
N SER A 37 -8.70 -2.98 -6.13
CA SER A 37 -8.67 -3.67 -7.42
C SER A 37 -8.25 -5.13 -7.24
N MET A 38 -7.17 -5.37 -6.52
CA MET A 38 -6.68 -6.72 -6.22
C MET A 38 -7.74 -7.54 -5.48
N MET A 39 -8.31 -7.00 -4.40
CA MET A 39 -9.35 -7.69 -3.64
C MET A 39 -10.60 -7.96 -4.48
N GLY A 40 -11.04 -6.99 -5.29
CA GLY A 40 -12.17 -7.13 -6.20
C GLY A 40 -11.96 -8.22 -7.24
N THR A 41 -10.79 -8.27 -7.88
CA THR A 41 -10.41 -9.33 -8.81
C THR A 41 -10.39 -10.70 -8.13
N ALA A 42 -9.84 -10.80 -6.91
CA ALA A 42 -9.79 -12.06 -6.17
C ALA A 42 -11.19 -12.60 -5.84
N ILE A 43 -12.08 -11.73 -5.36
CA ILE A 43 -13.47 -12.09 -5.06
C ILE A 43 -14.21 -12.51 -6.34
N GLN A 44 -14.04 -11.77 -7.43
CA GLN A 44 -14.65 -12.11 -8.73
C GLN A 44 -14.17 -13.47 -9.23
N LYS A 45 -12.86 -13.74 -9.19
CA LYS A 45 -12.30 -15.02 -9.62
C LYS A 45 -12.79 -16.16 -8.71
N LEU A 46 -12.80 -16.01 -7.39
CA LEU A 46 -13.35 -17.03 -6.49
C LEU A 46 -14.83 -17.33 -6.75
N ASN A 47 -15.63 -16.31 -7.07
CA ASN A 47 -17.05 -16.50 -7.42
C ASN A 47 -17.23 -17.19 -8.78
N ALA A 48 -16.35 -16.90 -9.74
CA ALA A 48 -16.38 -17.51 -11.07
C ALA A 48 -15.84 -18.96 -11.06
N GLY A 49 -14.91 -19.26 -10.14
CA GLY A 49 -14.17 -20.52 -10.11
C GLY A 49 -12.98 -20.56 -11.06
N PRO A 50 -12.22 -21.68 -11.06
CA PRO A 50 -11.14 -21.90 -12.01
C PRO A 50 -11.70 -22.04 -13.43
N LEU A 51 -10.94 -21.55 -14.40
CA LEU A 51 -11.30 -21.64 -15.80
C LEU A 51 -11.17 -23.08 -16.29
N THR A 52 -12.02 -23.48 -17.24
CA THR A 52 -11.80 -24.74 -17.97
C THR A 52 -10.56 -24.63 -18.85
N GLU A 53 -9.94 -25.76 -19.20
CA GLU A 53 -8.74 -25.78 -20.04
C GLU A 53 -8.94 -24.99 -21.36
N THR A 54 -10.11 -25.12 -21.98
CA THR A 54 -10.47 -24.39 -23.20
C THR A 54 -10.58 -22.88 -22.99
N GLN A 55 -11.15 -22.44 -21.87
CA GLN A 55 -11.27 -21.02 -21.53
C GLN A 55 -9.91 -20.42 -21.16
N LEU A 56 -9.11 -21.18 -20.41
CA LEU A 56 -7.77 -20.81 -19.99
C LEU A 56 -6.87 -20.62 -21.22
N GLN A 57 -6.89 -21.57 -22.15
CA GLN A 57 -6.11 -21.49 -23.38
C GLN A 57 -6.53 -20.27 -24.21
N GLN A 58 -7.83 -20.01 -24.36
CA GLN A 58 -8.33 -18.82 -25.05
C GLN A 58 -7.88 -17.52 -24.36
N GLU A 59 -7.96 -17.42 -23.03
CA GLU A 59 -7.51 -16.24 -22.27
C GLU A 59 -6.00 -16.02 -22.44
N ILE A 60 -5.20 -17.09 -22.38
CA ILE A 60 -3.75 -17.04 -22.59
C ILE A 60 -3.40 -16.60 -24.02
N GLU A 61 -4.06 -17.16 -25.03
CA GLU A 61 -3.81 -16.80 -26.43
C GLU A 61 -4.24 -15.37 -26.76
N MET A 62 -5.35 -14.90 -26.18
CA MET A 62 -5.79 -13.51 -26.32
C MET A 62 -4.81 -12.53 -25.64
N ALA A 63 -4.29 -12.88 -24.46
CA ALA A 63 -3.40 -12.01 -23.70
C ALA A 63 -1.96 -11.99 -24.22
N TYR A 64 -1.46 -13.14 -24.66
CA TYR A 64 -0.03 -13.33 -24.96
C TYR A 64 0.25 -13.78 -26.40
N GLY A 65 -0.77 -14.08 -27.20
CA GLY A 65 -0.62 -14.62 -28.56
C GLY A 65 -0.10 -16.06 -28.57
N SER A 66 -0.14 -16.69 -29.75
CA SER A 66 0.55 -17.97 -29.99
C SER A 66 2.06 -17.73 -30.16
N SER A 67 2.88 -18.75 -29.88
CA SER A 67 4.34 -18.69 -30.10
C SER A 67 4.69 -18.30 -31.54
N GLU A 68 3.95 -18.81 -32.51
CA GLU A 68 4.11 -18.52 -33.94
C GLU A 68 3.85 -17.03 -34.28
N ILE A 69 2.87 -16.40 -33.62
CA ILE A 69 2.60 -14.96 -33.77
C ILE A 69 3.70 -14.11 -33.12
N LEU A 70 4.31 -14.60 -32.04
CA LEU A 70 5.39 -13.92 -31.35
C LEU A 70 6.70 -13.96 -32.14
N GLU A 71 7.01 -15.12 -32.74
CA GLU A 71 8.17 -15.31 -33.62
C GLU A 71 8.04 -14.47 -34.90
N SER A 72 6.87 -14.46 -35.54
CA SER A 72 6.62 -13.64 -36.74
C SER A 72 6.65 -12.13 -36.48
N LYS A 73 6.51 -11.69 -35.22
CA LYS A 73 6.69 -10.30 -34.79
C LYS A 73 8.15 -9.93 -34.52
N GLY A 74 9.09 -10.85 -34.73
CA GLY A 74 10.53 -10.59 -34.54
C GLY A 74 10.95 -10.45 -33.08
N LEU A 75 10.18 -11.04 -32.15
CA LEU A 75 10.54 -11.05 -30.74
C LEU A 75 11.78 -11.90 -30.51
N THR A 76 12.63 -11.47 -29.57
CA THR A 76 13.83 -12.23 -29.23
C THR A 76 13.48 -13.53 -28.53
N PRO A 77 14.32 -14.58 -28.65
CA PRO A 77 14.11 -15.85 -27.95
C PRO A 77 13.91 -15.71 -26.44
N GLU A 78 14.60 -14.76 -25.79
CA GLU A 78 14.46 -14.50 -24.36
C GLU A 78 13.07 -13.96 -24.01
N THR A 79 12.50 -13.13 -24.88
CA THR A 79 11.15 -12.57 -24.68
C THR A 79 10.09 -13.66 -24.83
N ILE A 80 10.27 -14.56 -25.80
CA ILE A 80 9.38 -15.71 -26.01
C ILE A 80 9.44 -16.65 -24.79
N GLN A 81 10.62 -16.93 -24.25
CA GLN A 81 10.79 -17.73 -23.04
C GLN A 81 10.12 -17.07 -21.82
N ALA A 82 10.26 -15.76 -21.66
CA ALA A 82 9.59 -15.03 -20.58
C ALA A 82 8.06 -15.11 -20.69
N ILE A 83 7.52 -15.03 -21.91
CA ILE A 83 6.08 -15.21 -22.15
C ILE A 83 5.65 -16.64 -21.83
N GLN A 84 6.42 -17.65 -22.23
CA GLN A 84 6.10 -19.04 -21.91
C GLN A 84 6.07 -19.26 -20.40
N LEU A 85 7.02 -18.67 -19.66
CA LEU A 85 7.04 -18.73 -18.20
C LEU A 85 5.77 -18.12 -17.57
N ILE A 86 5.26 -17.01 -18.14
CA ILE A 86 3.99 -16.41 -17.71
C ILE A 86 2.84 -17.39 -17.94
N LYS A 87 2.77 -18.01 -19.12
CA LYS A 87 1.72 -18.99 -19.47
C LYS A 87 1.74 -20.17 -18.50
N ASP A 88 2.90 -20.74 -18.26
CA ASP A 88 3.07 -21.88 -17.35
C ASP A 88 2.68 -21.51 -15.91
N ASN A 89 3.03 -20.29 -15.46
CA ASN A 89 2.62 -19.76 -14.16
C ASN A 89 1.09 -19.61 -14.05
N VAL A 90 0.44 -19.01 -15.06
CA VAL A 90 -1.02 -18.83 -15.08
C VAL A 90 -1.73 -20.18 -15.07
N THR A 91 -1.28 -21.14 -15.87
CA THR A 91 -1.84 -22.50 -15.90
C THR A 91 -1.66 -23.22 -14.57
N TYR A 92 -0.48 -23.11 -13.96
CA TYR A 92 -0.23 -23.67 -12.63
C TYR A 92 -1.14 -23.07 -11.56
N ILE A 93 -1.31 -21.74 -11.57
CA ILE A 93 -2.20 -21.05 -10.64
C ILE A 93 -3.64 -21.51 -10.83
N ASN A 94 -4.14 -21.59 -12.07
CA ASN A 94 -5.51 -22.03 -12.33
C ASN A 94 -5.77 -23.48 -11.90
N ASN A 95 -4.85 -24.38 -12.20
CA ASN A 95 -5.10 -25.82 -12.05
C ASN A 95 -4.72 -26.37 -10.67
N HIS A 96 -3.70 -25.81 -10.01
CA HIS A 96 -3.14 -26.40 -8.79
C HIS A 96 -3.28 -25.51 -7.54
N SER A 97 -3.17 -24.19 -7.69
CA SER A 97 -3.10 -23.28 -6.55
C SER A 97 -4.19 -22.21 -6.54
N PHE A 98 -5.28 -22.42 -7.28
CA PHE A 98 -6.32 -21.41 -7.51
C PHE A 98 -6.92 -20.89 -6.19
N ASN A 99 -7.46 -21.79 -5.38
CA ASN A 99 -8.09 -21.42 -4.11
C ASN A 99 -7.08 -20.80 -3.16
N LEU A 100 -5.88 -21.37 -3.05
CA LEU A 100 -4.85 -20.86 -2.16
C LEU A 100 -4.43 -19.43 -2.55
N THR A 101 -4.22 -19.19 -3.85
CA THR A 101 -3.79 -17.91 -4.41
C THR A 101 -4.80 -16.83 -4.08
N HIS A 102 -6.07 -17.04 -4.45
CA HIS A 102 -7.08 -16.00 -4.31
C HIS A 102 -7.50 -15.78 -2.85
N ASN A 103 -7.52 -16.83 -2.01
CA ASN A 103 -7.78 -16.67 -0.58
C ASN A 103 -6.65 -15.90 0.13
N LEU A 104 -5.38 -16.24 -0.15
CA LEU A 104 -4.24 -15.50 0.39
C LEU A 104 -4.24 -14.05 -0.08
N MET A 105 -4.56 -13.81 -1.35
CA MET A 105 -4.68 -12.47 -1.91
C MET A 105 -5.74 -11.63 -1.17
N ILE A 106 -6.89 -12.21 -0.81
CA ILE A 106 -7.90 -11.51 0.01
C ILE A 106 -7.37 -11.22 1.40
N ILE A 107 -6.79 -12.21 2.10
CA ILE A 107 -6.28 -12.04 3.46
C ILE A 107 -5.19 -10.95 3.50
N ILE A 108 -4.24 -11.01 2.57
CA ILE A 108 -3.14 -10.06 2.46
C ILE A 108 -3.68 -8.67 2.11
N SER A 109 -4.64 -8.57 1.18
CA SER A 109 -5.31 -7.30 0.86
C SER A 109 -6.04 -6.69 2.06
N LEU A 110 -6.66 -7.50 2.93
CA LEU A 110 -7.30 -6.99 4.16
C LEU A 110 -6.29 -6.43 5.16
N ILE A 111 -5.13 -7.09 5.31
CA ILE A 111 -4.02 -6.59 6.14
C ILE A 111 -3.49 -5.28 5.55
N GLY A 112 -3.27 -5.24 4.23
CA GLY A 112 -2.82 -4.05 3.52
C GLY A 112 -3.82 -2.89 3.64
N PHE A 113 -5.11 -3.15 3.46
CA PHE A 113 -6.16 -2.14 3.63
C PHE A 113 -6.18 -1.58 5.05
N THR A 114 -6.14 -2.45 6.06
CA THR A 114 -6.07 -2.05 7.47
C THR A 114 -4.83 -1.18 7.74
N SER A 115 -3.68 -1.53 7.16
CA SER A 115 -2.45 -0.76 7.28
C SER A 115 -2.61 0.66 6.71
N ILE A 116 -3.24 0.79 5.54
CA ILE A 116 -3.49 2.06 4.88
C ILE A 116 -4.46 2.92 5.69
N LEU A 117 -5.54 2.35 6.23
CA LEU A 117 -6.49 3.08 7.10
C LEU A 117 -5.77 3.65 8.33
N LEU A 118 -4.92 2.85 8.98
CA LEU A 118 -4.13 3.32 10.11
C LEU A 118 -3.10 4.39 9.70
N MET A 119 -2.50 4.26 8.51
CA MET A 119 -1.62 5.30 7.96
C MET A 119 -2.37 6.60 7.68
N PHE A 120 -3.61 6.57 7.20
CA PHE A 120 -4.46 7.76 7.06
C PHE A 120 -4.68 8.47 8.40
N THR A 121 -4.83 7.72 9.49
CA THR A 121 -4.91 8.28 10.85
C THR A 121 -3.57 8.71 11.45
N LYS A 122 -2.48 8.68 10.67
CA LYS A 122 -1.10 9.04 11.09
C LYS A 122 -0.59 8.22 12.30
N ARG A 123 -1.05 6.98 12.45
CA ARG A 123 -0.60 6.10 13.55
C ARG A 123 0.65 5.32 13.15
N MET A 124 1.61 5.24 14.07
CA MET A 124 2.83 4.42 13.92
C MET A 124 2.50 2.94 13.68
N ALA A 125 1.40 2.44 14.27
CA ALA A 125 0.93 1.07 14.06
C ALA A 125 0.64 0.74 12.59
N GLY A 126 0.14 1.71 11.80
CA GLY A 126 -0.12 1.49 10.37
C GLY A 126 1.15 1.24 9.57
N PHE A 127 2.26 1.87 9.95
CA PHE A 127 3.58 1.65 9.35
C PHE A 127 4.10 0.24 9.56
N TYR A 128 4.07 -0.24 10.80
CA TYR A 128 4.50 -1.61 11.10
C TYR A 128 3.60 -2.64 10.42
N LEU A 129 2.28 -2.40 10.39
CA LEU A 129 1.35 -3.30 9.71
C LEU A 129 1.58 -3.32 8.19
N TYR A 130 1.98 -2.20 7.59
CA TYR A 130 2.33 -2.14 6.17
C TYR A 130 3.61 -2.93 5.85
N ILE A 131 4.63 -2.86 6.72
CA ILE A 131 5.82 -3.70 6.58
C ILE A 131 5.46 -5.18 6.63
N VAL A 132 4.60 -5.57 7.57
CA VAL A 132 4.09 -6.95 7.67
C VAL A 132 3.33 -7.35 6.41
N TYR A 133 2.45 -6.47 5.89
CA TYR A 133 1.76 -6.67 4.62
C TYR A 133 2.73 -6.88 3.45
N SER A 134 3.75 -6.03 3.31
CA SER A 134 4.75 -6.14 2.24
C SER A 134 5.53 -7.46 2.31
N ILE A 135 5.95 -7.87 3.51
CA ILE A 135 6.65 -9.15 3.71
C ILE A 135 5.71 -10.32 3.41
N ALA A 136 4.46 -10.25 3.87
CA ALA A 136 3.47 -11.29 3.62
C ALA A 136 3.14 -11.44 2.13
N SER A 137 2.99 -10.31 1.41
CA SER A 137 2.77 -10.27 -0.04
C SER A 137 3.94 -10.86 -0.82
N LEU A 138 5.17 -10.58 -0.40
CA LEU A 138 6.35 -11.20 -1.00
C LEU A 138 6.43 -12.70 -0.67
N SER A 139 6.15 -13.08 0.58
CA SER A 139 6.23 -14.46 1.04
C SER A 139 5.18 -15.34 0.37
N SER A 140 3.97 -14.82 0.10
CA SER A 140 2.91 -15.58 -0.55
C SER A 140 3.30 -16.03 -1.96
N LEU A 141 4.09 -15.24 -2.69
CA LEU A 141 4.61 -15.61 -4.00
C LEU A 141 5.40 -16.93 -3.93
N PHE A 142 6.27 -17.07 -2.93
CA PHE A 142 7.09 -18.27 -2.71
C PHE A 142 6.32 -19.45 -2.10
N ILE A 143 5.18 -19.19 -1.45
CA ILE A 143 4.30 -20.25 -0.91
C ILE A 143 3.43 -20.84 -2.01
N ILE A 144 2.93 -19.98 -2.91
CA ILE A 144 1.98 -20.37 -3.96
C ILE A 144 2.71 -21.03 -5.14
N THR A 145 3.80 -20.40 -5.60
CA THR A 145 4.43 -20.72 -6.89
C THR A 145 5.75 -21.46 -6.67
N PRO A 146 6.02 -22.57 -7.39
CA PRO A 146 7.31 -23.24 -7.34
C PRO A 146 8.41 -22.32 -7.91
N LYS A 147 9.63 -22.45 -7.39
CA LYS A 147 10.76 -21.55 -7.69
C LYS A 147 11.03 -21.36 -9.18
N GLU A 148 10.80 -22.38 -10.02
CA GLU A 148 11.06 -22.28 -11.46
C GLU A 148 10.07 -21.36 -12.16
N LEU A 149 8.84 -21.22 -11.65
CA LEU A 149 7.76 -20.41 -12.23
C LEU A 149 7.67 -19.01 -11.62
N ILE A 150 8.58 -18.64 -10.72
CA ILE A 150 8.57 -17.32 -10.10
C ILE A 150 9.16 -16.29 -11.06
N LEU A 151 8.34 -15.33 -11.47
CA LEU A 151 8.77 -14.24 -12.33
C LEU A 151 9.49 -13.16 -11.51
N PHE A 152 10.71 -12.83 -11.94
CA PHE A 152 11.49 -11.74 -11.34
C PHE A 152 10.75 -10.40 -11.42
N THR A 153 9.98 -10.18 -12.48
CA THR A 153 9.12 -8.99 -12.64
C THR A 153 8.07 -8.88 -11.53
N SER A 154 7.45 -9.99 -11.11
CA SER A 154 6.49 -10.01 -9.99
C SER A 154 7.15 -9.63 -8.67
N VAL A 155 8.37 -10.13 -8.42
CA VAL A 155 9.15 -9.78 -7.22
C VAL A 155 9.44 -8.28 -7.19
N LEU A 156 9.86 -7.70 -8.33
CA LEU A 156 10.12 -6.26 -8.43
C LEU A 156 8.85 -5.42 -8.25
N LEU A 157 7.74 -5.82 -8.86
CA LEU A 157 6.46 -5.12 -8.76
C LEU A 157 5.92 -5.07 -7.32
N ILE A 158 6.26 -6.03 -6.47
CA ILE A 158 5.89 -6.02 -5.06
C ILE A 158 6.92 -5.24 -4.22
N THR A 159 8.21 -5.50 -4.45
CA THR A 159 9.29 -5.01 -3.59
C THR A 159 9.55 -3.52 -3.77
N VAL A 160 9.64 -3.05 -5.02
CA VAL A 160 9.96 -1.65 -5.34
C VAL A 160 8.95 -0.68 -4.72
N PRO A 161 7.62 -0.80 -4.96
CA PRO A 161 6.67 0.10 -4.33
C PRO A 161 6.68 -0.04 -2.80
N SER A 162 6.83 -1.25 -2.26
CA SER A 162 6.92 -1.46 -0.81
C SER A 162 8.05 -0.65 -0.17
N VAL A 163 9.25 -0.69 -0.76
CA VAL A 163 10.42 0.06 -0.28
C VAL A 163 10.18 1.57 -0.40
N ILE A 164 9.65 2.02 -1.54
CA ILE A 164 9.33 3.43 -1.77
C ILE A 164 8.34 3.95 -0.73
N PHE A 165 7.28 3.19 -0.44
CA PHE A 165 6.28 3.54 0.57
C PHE A 165 6.87 3.63 1.97
N VAL A 166 7.67 2.64 2.37
CA VAL A 166 8.32 2.63 3.67
C VAL A 166 9.21 3.86 3.84
N PHE A 167 9.99 4.20 2.82
CA PHE A 167 10.88 5.36 2.83
C PHE A 167 10.10 6.69 2.89
N LEU A 168 9.09 6.86 2.04
CA LEU A 168 8.28 8.08 1.98
C LEU A 168 7.47 8.29 3.26
N TYR A 169 6.94 7.21 3.84
CA TYR A 169 6.21 7.29 5.10
C TYR A 169 7.14 7.65 6.28
N LYS A 170 8.34 7.08 6.33
CA LYS A 170 9.36 7.42 7.34
C LYS A 170 9.73 8.90 7.29
N ILE A 171 9.97 9.44 6.09
CA ILE A 171 10.23 10.87 5.90
C ILE A 171 9.02 11.70 6.34
N GLY A 172 7.83 11.34 5.87
CA GLY A 172 6.60 12.07 6.19
C GLY A 172 6.27 12.12 7.68
N MET A 173 6.57 11.05 8.43
CA MET A 173 6.40 11.06 9.88
C MET A 173 7.45 11.85 10.62
N ARG A 174 8.72 11.81 10.20
CA ARG A 174 9.78 12.61 10.82
C ARG A 174 9.44 14.11 10.81
N SER A 175 9.01 14.62 9.66
CA SER A 175 8.58 16.02 9.54
C SER A 175 7.40 16.37 10.44
N ALA A 176 6.50 15.42 10.71
CA ALA A 176 5.36 15.62 11.60
C ALA A 176 5.73 15.63 13.09
N VAL A 177 6.79 14.92 13.48
CA VAL A 177 7.31 14.90 14.87
C VAL A 177 8.03 16.20 15.18
N GLU A 178 8.94 16.64 14.31
CA GLU A 178 9.70 17.90 14.48
C GLU A 178 8.76 19.11 14.62
N GLU A 179 7.65 19.13 13.88
CA GLU A 179 6.63 20.18 13.99
C GLU A 179 5.89 20.20 15.33
N ARG A 180 5.67 19.03 15.96
CA ARG A 180 5.01 18.96 17.27
C ARG A 180 5.92 19.54 18.36
N GLU A 181 7.21 19.22 18.32
CA GLU A 181 8.19 19.74 19.28
C GLU A 181 8.34 21.27 19.18
N MET A 182 8.32 21.82 17.96
CA MET A 182 8.31 23.28 17.76
C MET A 182 7.05 23.94 18.35
N ILE A 183 5.87 23.37 18.15
CA ILE A 183 4.63 23.94 18.71
C ILE A 183 4.63 23.88 20.24
N LEU A 184 5.09 22.77 20.82
CA LEU A 184 5.16 22.62 22.28
C LEU A 184 6.13 23.62 22.88
N SER A 185 7.34 23.77 22.32
CA SER A 185 8.32 24.76 22.80
C SER A 185 7.83 26.20 22.64
N PHE A 186 7.08 26.51 21.57
CA PHE A 186 6.47 27.82 21.38
C PHE A 186 5.35 28.09 22.41
N SER A 187 4.46 27.12 22.61
CA SER A 187 3.39 27.24 23.61
C SER A 187 3.94 27.41 25.02
N GLU A 188 5.05 26.75 25.35
CA GLU A 188 5.73 26.88 26.63
C GLU A 188 6.34 28.28 26.81
N LYS A 189 7.01 28.81 25.78
CA LYS A 189 7.53 30.20 25.78
C LYS A 189 6.44 31.24 25.96
N VAL A 190 5.30 31.09 25.27
CA VAL A 190 4.16 32.02 25.41
C VAL A 190 3.58 31.98 26.82
N ASN A 191 3.44 30.80 27.42
CA ASN A 191 2.98 30.66 28.80
C ASN A 191 3.93 31.33 29.80
N LEU A 192 5.25 31.22 29.60
CA LEU A 192 6.25 31.88 30.44
C LEU A 192 6.17 33.41 30.34
N LEU A 193 5.99 33.96 29.12
CA LEU A 193 5.84 35.40 28.91
C LEU A 193 4.58 35.95 29.60
N ASN A 194 3.44 35.25 29.47
CA ASN A 194 2.21 35.63 30.15
C ASN A 194 2.34 35.60 31.69
N LYS A 195 3.07 34.63 32.23
CA LYS A 195 3.33 34.54 33.68
C LYS A 195 4.17 35.73 34.16
N LYS A 196 5.20 36.13 33.40
CA LYS A 196 6.08 37.27 33.71
C LYS A 196 5.36 38.62 33.61
N SER A 197 4.47 38.78 32.62
CA SER A 197 3.65 40.00 32.49
C SER A 197 2.69 40.16 33.68
N LYS A 198 2.04 39.09 34.14
CA LYS A 198 1.14 39.16 35.30
C LYS A 198 1.86 39.50 36.60
N SER A 199 3.08 39.03 36.82
CA SER A 199 3.85 39.37 38.02
C SER A 199 4.33 40.83 38.06
N LEU A 200 4.47 41.46 36.89
CA LEU A 200 4.86 42.88 36.78
C LEU A 200 3.67 43.84 37.00
N LEU A 201 2.43 43.36 36.83
CA LEU A 201 1.22 44.15 37.04
C LEU A 201 0.66 44.06 38.48
N SER A 202 1.22 43.18 39.30
CA SER A 202 0.82 42.98 40.71
C SER A 202 1.73 43.70 41.72
N HIS A 203 2.69 44.49 41.24
CA HIS A 203 3.56 45.36 42.02
C HIS A 203 3.35 46.81 41.58
#